data_AF-A0A537RFG6-F1
#
_entry.id   AF-A0A537RFG6-F1
#
_cell.length_a   1.000
_cell.length_b   1.000
_cell.length_c   1.000
_cell.angle_alpha   90.00
_cell.angle_beta   90.00
_cell.angle_gamma   90.00
#
_symmetry.space_group_name_H-M   'P 1'
#
loop_
_entity.id
_entity.type
_entity.pdbx_description
1 polymer ?
#
loop_
_entity_poly.entity_id
_entity_poly.type
_entity_poly.pdbx_seq_one_letter_code
_entity_poly.pdbx_strand_id
1 'polypeptide(L)'
;MPVKIICGRRPIIHLALLTAVVAGLLFAAGVVDGAFAQASPFGAPRAPTPATPVGGVLGWIFAKQAEFYRQFSGLIRAAKADGSAIWSLVGLSFLYGIFHAAGPGHGKAVISSYIVANDETWTRGVILSFASALLQALVAVVVVGIAAVLLSASAATMGRAVNAIEIVSYSLIIVIGLRLLW
;
A
#
# COMPACT_ATOMS: atom_id res chain seq x y z
N MET A 1 -48.27 -5.41 34.67
CA MET A 1 -47.31 -6.53 34.71
C MET A 1 -46.22 -6.23 33.68
N PRO A 2 -44.92 -6.42 34.00
CA PRO A 2 -43.83 -5.69 33.37
C PRO A 2 -43.46 -6.23 31.99
N VAL A 3 -43.19 -5.31 31.04
CA VAL A 3 -42.61 -5.59 29.74
C VAL A 3 -41.17 -6.05 29.95
N LYS A 4 -40.90 -7.32 29.64
CA LYS A 4 -39.57 -7.92 29.73
C LYS A 4 -38.73 -7.43 28.56
N ILE A 5 -37.95 -6.36 28.78
CA ILE A 5 -36.96 -5.88 27.81
C ILE A 5 -35.89 -6.96 27.67
N ILE A 6 -35.91 -7.71 26.58
CA ILE A 6 -34.83 -8.62 26.20
C ILE A 6 -33.67 -7.73 25.74
N CYS A 7 -32.88 -7.24 26.69
CA CYS A 7 -31.65 -6.51 26.39
C CYS A 7 -30.70 -7.47 25.68
N GLY A 8 -30.33 -7.12 24.45
CA GLY A 8 -29.60 -7.93 23.48
C GLY A 8 -28.19 -8.30 23.92
N ARG A 9 -28.05 -9.39 24.66
CA ARG A 9 -26.75 -9.99 24.99
C ARG A 9 -26.04 -10.56 23.74
N ARG A 10 -26.80 -11.01 22.74
CA ARG A 10 -26.29 -11.56 21.46
C ARG A 10 -25.56 -10.52 20.58
N PRO A 11 -26.10 -9.33 20.28
CA PRO A 11 -25.40 -8.34 19.47
C PRO A 11 -24.11 -7.83 20.14
N ILE A 12 -24.08 -7.76 21.48
CA ILE A 12 -22.87 -7.36 22.22
C ILE A 12 -21.76 -8.41 22.07
N ILE A 13 -22.10 -9.70 22.10
CA ILE A 13 -21.15 -10.80 21.91
C ILE A 13 -20.62 -10.82 20.46
N HIS A 14 -21.49 -10.63 19.46
CA HIS A 14 -21.08 -10.54 18.05
C HIS A 14 -20.21 -9.32 17.78
N LEU A 15 -20.54 -8.16 18.36
CA LEU A 15 -19.74 -6.94 18.24
C LEU A 15 -18.37 -7.10 18.88
N ALA A 16 -18.31 -7.71 20.07
CA ALA A 16 -17.05 -7.99 20.78
C ALA A 16 -16.15 -8.98 20.00
N LEU A 17 -16.75 -10.03 19.42
CA LEU A 17 -16.05 -10.98 18.54
C LEU A 17 -15.53 -10.29 17.28
N LEU A 18 -16.33 -9.44 16.63
CA LEU A 18 -15.91 -8.66 15.47
C LEU A 18 -14.73 -7.73 15.82
N THR A 19 -14.79 -7.02 16.93
CA THR A 19 -13.68 -6.16 17.37
C THR A 19 -12.42 -6.96 17.71
N ALA A 20 -12.55 -8.15 18.32
CA ALA A 20 -11.41 -9.00 18.64
C ALA A 20 -10.77 -9.61 17.38
N VAL A 21 -11.58 -10.02 16.41
CA VAL A 21 -11.11 -10.53 15.11
C VAL A 21 -10.43 -9.41 14.32
N VAL A 22 -11.04 -8.22 14.26
CA VAL A 22 -10.41 -7.05 13.63
C VAL A 22 -9.10 -6.72 14.33
N ALA A 23 -9.07 -6.60 15.66
CA ALA A 23 -7.83 -6.33 16.40
C ALA A 23 -6.75 -7.39 16.17
N GLY A 24 -7.12 -8.68 16.11
CA GLY A 24 -6.21 -9.77 15.80
C GLY A 24 -5.69 -9.72 14.36
N LEU A 25 -6.54 -9.38 13.40
CA LEU A 25 -6.15 -9.20 11.99
C LEU A 25 -5.30 -7.95 11.77
N LEU A 26 -5.53 -6.87 12.52
CA LEU A 26 -4.67 -5.68 12.52
C LEU A 26 -3.29 -5.97 13.11
N PHE A 27 -3.24 -6.75 14.19
CA PHE A 27 -1.99 -7.19 14.79
C PHE A 27 -1.21 -8.09 13.83
N ALA A 28 -1.88 -9.07 13.21
CA ALA A 28 -1.27 -9.94 12.20
C ALA A 28 -0.82 -9.14 10.96
N ALA A 29 -1.63 -8.20 10.47
CA ALA A 29 -1.27 -7.32 9.36
C ALA A 29 -0.03 -6.47 9.70
N GLY A 30 0.07 -5.92 10.91
CA GLY A 30 1.26 -5.18 11.34
C GLY A 30 2.54 -6.03 11.43
N VAL A 31 2.42 -7.30 11.81
CA VAL A 31 3.54 -8.25 11.81
C VAL A 31 3.96 -8.64 10.39
N VAL A 32 2.99 -8.85 9.50
CA VAL A 32 3.22 -9.18 8.07
C VAL A 32 3.78 -7.98 7.30
N ASP A 33 3.28 -6.78 7.56
CA ASP A 33 3.78 -5.52 6.99
C ASP A 33 5.25 -5.32 7.37
N GLY A 34 5.65 -5.56 8.62
CA GLY A 34 7.06 -5.55 9.00
C GLY A 34 7.96 -6.54 8.23
N ALA A 35 7.40 -7.67 7.77
CA ALA A 35 8.13 -8.70 7.03
C ALA A 35 8.20 -8.43 5.51
N PHE A 36 7.24 -7.68 4.96
CA PHE A 36 7.15 -7.36 3.52
C PHE A 36 7.26 -5.86 3.20
N ALA A 37 7.51 -5.02 4.21
CA ALA A 37 7.58 -3.57 4.07
C ALA A 37 8.61 -3.21 3.00
N GLN A 38 8.10 -2.74 1.86
CA GLN A 38 8.93 -2.12 0.84
C GLN A 38 9.60 -0.88 1.44
N ALA A 39 10.83 -0.61 1.00
CA ALA A 39 11.54 0.62 1.34
C ALA A 39 10.63 1.82 1.02
N SER A 40 10.16 2.51 2.05
CA SER A 40 9.25 3.63 1.91
C SER A 40 10.00 4.80 1.25
N PRO A 41 9.37 5.56 0.33
CA PRO A 41 10.00 6.71 -0.35
C PRO A 41 10.54 7.81 0.57
N PHE A 42 10.21 7.71 1.86
CA PHE A 42 10.51 8.70 2.87
C PHE A 42 11.08 8.07 4.17
N GLY A 43 11.45 6.79 4.15
CA GLY A 43 12.05 6.14 5.32
C GLY A 43 13.49 6.61 5.57
N ALA A 44 13.86 6.85 6.83
CA ALA A 44 15.26 6.97 7.23
C ALA A 44 16.04 5.71 6.81
N PRO A 45 17.38 5.77 6.62
CA PRO A 45 18.19 4.57 6.41
C PRO A 45 17.97 3.64 7.61
N ARG A 46 17.11 2.63 7.46
CA ARG A 46 17.03 1.57 8.45
C ARG A 46 18.35 0.83 8.36
N ALA A 47 18.94 0.53 9.51
CA ALA A 47 19.91 -0.57 9.58
C ALA A 47 19.27 -1.75 8.84
N PRO A 48 20.02 -2.49 8.00
CA PRO A 48 19.46 -3.63 7.29
C PRO A 48 19.05 -4.67 8.34
N THR A 49 17.82 -4.57 8.84
CA THR A 49 17.12 -5.71 9.40
C THR A 49 17.18 -6.76 8.30
N PRO A 50 17.67 -7.98 8.58
CA PRO A 50 17.66 -9.04 7.60
C PRO A 50 16.20 -9.18 7.18
N ALA A 51 15.86 -8.69 5.98
CA ALA A 51 14.59 -9.02 5.37
C ALA A 51 14.56 -10.54 5.42
N THR A 52 13.52 -11.12 6.02
CA THR A 52 13.26 -12.55 5.87
C THR A 52 13.52 -12.88 4.41
N PRO A 53 14.48 -13.76 4.08
CA PRO A 53 14.83 -14.00 2.69
C PRO A 53 13.58 -14.53 2.02
N VAL A 54 12.83 -13.65 1.35
CA VAL A 54 11.76 -14.04 0.45
C VAL A 54 12.51 -14.63 -0.74
N GLY A 55 12.94 -15.89 -0.61
CA GLY A 55 13.68 -16.57 -1.65
C GLY A 55 12.87 -16.61 -2.94
N GLY A 56 13.55 -16.67 -4.08
CA GLY A 56 12.91 -16.78 -5.38
C GLY A 56 12.50 -15.45 -6.01
N VAL A 57 11.48 -15.49 -6.87
CA VAL A 57 11.13 -14.38 -7.77
C VAL A 57 10.67 -13.13 -7.02
N LEU A 58 9.92 -13.28 -5.92
CA LEU A 58 9.43 -12.14 -5.14
C LEU A 58 10.56 -11.36 -4.46
N GLY A 59 11.54 -12.05 -3.85
CA GLY A 59 12.70 -11.36 -3.28
C GLY A 59 13.57 -10.69 -4.33
N TRP A 60 13.69 -11.29 -5.52
CA TRP A 60 14.37 -10.65 -6.64
C TRP A 60 13.66 -9.36 -7.09
N ILE A 61 12.33 -9.35 -7.17
CA ILE A 61 11.54 -8.15 -7.47
C ILE A 61 11.80 -7.06 -6.43
N PHE A 62 11.77 -7.39 -5.13
CA PHE A 62 12.02 -6.41 -4.06
C PHE A 62 13.45 -5.88 -4.08
N ALA A 63 14.44 -6.74 -4.35
CA ALA A 63 15.82 -6.31 -4.51
C ALA A 63 15.98 -5.30 -5.66
N LYS A 64 15.30 -5.53 -6.78
CA LYS A 64 15.30 -4.60 -7.93
C LYS A 64 14.60 -3.28 -7.62
N GLN A 65 13.47 -3.31 -6.92
CA GLN A 65 12.81 -2.08 -6.48
C GLN A 65 13.73 -1.24 -5.56
N ALA A 66 14.46 -1.88 -4.63
CA ALA A 66 15.41 -1.18 -3.77
C ALA A 66 16.61 -0.62 -4.55
N GLU A 67 17.05 -1.30 -5.60
CA GLU A 67 18.09 -0.82 -6.52
C GLU A 67 17.64 0.44 -7.27
N PHE A 68 16.46 0.41 -7.89
CA PHE A 68 15.89 1.57 -8.58
C PHE A 68 15.71 2.76 -7.63
N TYR A 69 15.29 2.49 -6.39
CA TYR A 69 15.13 3.54 -5.38
C TYR A 69 16.43 4.31 -5.09
N ARG A 70 17.55 3.60 -4.96
CA ARG A 70 18.86 4.25 -4.76
C ARG A 70 19.28 5.08 -5.98
N GLN A 71 18.95 4.61 -7.18
CA GLN A 71 19.28 5.29 -8.44
C GLN A 71 18.48 6.58 -8.64
N PHE A 72 17.21 6.66 -8.18
CA PHE A 72 16.39 7.86 -8.30
C PHE A 72 17.05 9.10 -7.71
N SER A 73 17.66 9.00 -6.52
CA SER A 73 18.30 10.14 -5.88
C SER A 73 19.44 10.73 -6.72
N GLY A 74 20.20 9.88 -7.42
CA GLY A 74 21.25 10.31 -8.34
C GLY A 74 20.67 11.00 -9.58
N LEU A 75 19.69 10.36 -10.22
CA LEU A 75 19.07 10.88 -11.44
C LEU A 75 18.29 12.18 -11.22
N ILE A 76 17.61 12.33 -10.08
CA ILE A 76 16.92 13.59 -9.71
C ILE A 76 17.93 14.72 -9.55
N ARG A 77 19.07 14.47 -8.88
CA ARG A 77 20.14 15.48 -8.72
C ARG A 77 20.73 15.90 -10.07
N ALA A 78 21.05 14.94 -10.93
CA ALA A 78 21.58 15.21 -12.27
C ALA A 78 20.55 15.95 -13.15
N ALA A 79 19.30 15.49 -13.16
CA ALA A 79 18.22 16.15 -13.90
C ALA A 79 17.97 17.59 -13.41
N LYS A 80 18.14 17.85 -12.11
CA LYS A 80 18.02 19.21 -11.56
C LYS A 80 19.22 20.10 -11.90
N ALA A 81 20.42 19.54 -12.03
CA ALA A 81 21.65 20.30 -12.27
C ALA A 81 21.71 20.87 -13.69
N ASP A 82 21.46 20.04 -14.70
CA ASP A 82 21.60 20.42 -16.12
C ASP A 82 20.58 19.75 -17.06
N GLY A 83 19.64 18.96 -16.53
CA GLY A 83 18.61 18.27 -17.32
C GLY A 83 19.09 17.00 -18.04
N SER A 84 20.38 16.68 -18.00
CA SER A 84 20.98 15.55 -18.75
C SER A 84 20.35 14.19 -18.45
N ALA A 85 19.86 14.01 -17.22
CA ALA A 85 19.30 12.74 -16.74
C ALA A 85 17.77 12.62 -16.83
N ILE A 86 17.06 13.58 -17.43
CA ILE A 86 15.58 13.56 -17.47
C ILE A 86 15.06 12.28 -18.15
N TRP A 87 15.61 11.92 -19.31
CA TRP A 87 15.17 10.71 -20.03
C TRP A 87 15.50 9.42 -19.28
N SER A 88 16.68 9.35 -18.64
CA SER A 88 17.04 8.24 -17.77
C SER A 88 16.12 8.15 -16.56
N LEU A 89 15.73 9.29 -15.98
CA LEU A 89 14.80 9.35 -14.85
C LEU A 89 13.41 8.87 -15.26
N VAL A 90 12.91 9.27 -16.42
CA VAL A 90 11.64 8.79 -16.98
C VAL A 90 11.68 7.28 -17.22
N GLY A 91 12.73 6.77 -17.88
CA GLY A 91 12.90 5.34 -18.14
C GLY A 91 12.98 4.51 -16.85
N LEU A 92 13.76 4.97 -15.87
CA LEU A 92 13.87 4.30 -14.58
C LEU A 92 12.54 4.34 -13.80
N SER A 93 11.80 5.46 -13.87
CA SER A 93 10.50 5.61 -13.22
C SER A 93 9.47 4.63 -13.81
N PHE A 94 9.47 4.46 -15.13
CA PHE A 94 8.62 3.48 -15.79
C PHE A 94 8.99 2.04 -15.40
N LEU A 95 10.28 1.70 -15.40
CA LEU A 95 10.74 0.37 -15.03
C LEU A 95 10.42 0.06 -13.56
N TYR A 96 10.62 1.02 -12.66
CA TYR A 96 10.16 0.92 -11.28
C TYR A 96 8.64 0.67 -11.22
N GLY A 97 7.85 1.37 -12.02
CA GLY A 97 6.40 1.17 -12.13
C GLY A 97 6.01 -0.28 -12.47
N ILE A 98 6.71 -0.93 -13.40
CA ILE A 98 6.49 -2.35 -13.74
C ILE A 98 6.78 -3.26 -12.54
N PHE A 99 7.92 -3.07 -11.88
CA PHE A 99 8.29 -3.90 -10.73
C PHE A 99 7.38 -3.62 -9.53
N HIS A 100 6.94 -2.38 -9.35
CA HIS A 100 5.95 -2.00 -8.35
C HIS A 100 4.57 -2.60 -8.64
N ALA A 101 4.23 -2.80 -9.92
CA ALA A 101 3.03 -3.51 -10.33
C ALA A 101 3.11 -5.02 -10.01
N ALA A 102 4.30 -5.61 -10.06
CA ALA A 102 4.53 -7.03 -9.79
C ALA A 102 4.62 -7.41 -8.30
N GLY A 103 4.86 -6.45 -7.40
CA GLY A 103 4.88 -6.69 -5.95
C GLY A 103 3.48 -6.91 -5.35
N PRO A 104 3.36 -7.49 -4.14
CA PRO A 104 2.07 -7.58 -3.44
C PRO A 104 1.54 -6.19 -3.02
N GLY A 105 0.21 -6.03 -2.95
CA GLY A 105 -0.40 -4.79 -2.45
C GLY A 105 -1.94 -4.84 -2.39
N HIS A 106 -2.54 -4.04 -1.52
CA HIS A 106 -4.00 -4.02 -1.30
C HIS A 106 -4.80 -3.72 -2.57
N GLY A 107 -4.42 -2.68 -3.33
CA GLY A 107 -5.15 -2.30 -4.56
C GLY A 107 -5.15 -3.41 -5.61
N LYS A 108 -4.08 -4.21 -5.66
CA LYS A 108 -3.99 -5.36 -6.56
C LYS A 108 -4.93 -6.48 -6.12
N ALA A 109 -5.01 -6.74 -4.82
CA ALA A 109 -5.94 -7.73 -4.25
C ALA A 109 -7.41 -7.36 -4.49
N VAL A 110 -7.76 -6.07 -4.35
CA VAL A 110 -9.12 -5.57 -4.60
C VAL A 110 -9.48 -5.72 -6.09
N ILE A 111 -8.64 -5.24 -7.01
CA ILE A 111 -8.93 -5.34 -8.45
C ILE A 111 -8.92 -6.80 -8.93
N SER A 112 -8.00 -7.63 -8.44
CA SER A 112 -7.99 -9.06 -8.76
C SER A 112 -9.25 -9.77 -8.26
N SER A 113 -9.73 -9.41 -7.06
CA SER A 113 -10.98 -9.97 -6.52
C SER A 113 -12.20 -9.53 -7.34
N TYR A 114 -12.21 -8.29 -7.84
CA TYR A 114 -13.28 -7.78 -8.71
C TYR A 114 -13.35 -8.57 -10.02
N ILE A 115 -12.20 -8.80 -10.68
CA ILE A 115 -12.15 -9.56 -11.94
C ILE A 115 -12.62 -11.00 -11.73
N VAL A 116 -12.17 -11.64 -10.64
CA VAL A 116 -12.55 -13.02 -10.29
C VAL A 116 -14.03 -13.13 -9.89
N ALA A 117 -14.57 -12.15 -9.17
CA ALA A 117 -15.93 -12.21 -8.65
C ALA A 117 -17.02 -11.86 -9.69
N ASN A 118 -16.70 -11.03 -10.69
CA ASN A 118 -17.67 -10.57 -11.68
C ASN A 118 -17.58 -11.30 -13.03
N ASP A 119 -16.76 -12.35 -13.18
CA ASP A 119 -16.46 -13.01 -14.47
C ASP A 119 -16.13 -12.00 -15.60
N GLU A 120 -15.49 -10.89 -15.23
CA GLU A 120 -15.27 -9.78 -16.14
C GLU A 120 -14.18 -10.11 -17.17
N THR A 121 -14.36 -9.59 -18.38
CA THR A 121 -13.33 -9.76 -19.42
C THR A 121 -12.01 -9.12 -18.97
N TRP A 122 -10.92 -9.88 -19.14
CA TRP A 122 -9.54 -9.50 -18.87
C TRP A 122 -9.20 -8.08 -19.37
N THR A 123 -9.77 -7.68 -20.52
CA THR A 123 -9.63 -6.33 -21.11
C THR A 123 -10.15 -5.22 -20.20
N ARG A 124 -11.34 -5.38 -19.60
CA ARG A 124 -11.90 -4.39 -18.66
C ARG A 124 -11.05 -4.31 -17.39
N GLY A 125 -10.56 -5.45 -16.92
CA GLY A 125 -9.61 -5.51 -15.81
C GLY A 125 -8.32 -4.72 -16.07
N VAL A 126 -7.75 -4.84 -17.28
CA VAL A 126 -6.56 -4.07 -17.68
C VAL A 126 -6.85 -2.57 -17.72
N ILE A 127 -7.96 -2.16 -18.35
CA ILE A 127 -8.34 -0.74 -18.44
C ILE A 127 -8.53 -0.15 -17.05
N LEU A 128 -9.26 -0.85 -16.17
CA LEU A 128 -9.51 -0.40 -14.80
C LEU A 128 -8.21 -0.31 -14.00
N SER A 129 -7.28 -1.26 -14.20
CA SER A 129 -5.97 -1.24 -13.54
C SER A 129 -5.13 -0.03 -13.97
N PHE A 130 -5.10 0.28 -15.27
CA PHE A 130 -4.41 1.47 -15.79
C PHE A 130 -5.06 2.76 -15.30
N ALA A 131 -6.40 2.86 -15.34
CA ALA A 131 -7.13 4.03 -14.85
C ALA A 131 -6.89 4.25 -13.35
N SER A 132 -6.93 3.18 -12.55
CA SER A 132 -6.63 3.23 -11.12
C SER A 132 -5.18 3.65 -10.87
N ALA A 133 -4.21 3.09 -11.59
CA ALA A 133 -2.80 3.45 -11.43
C ALA A 133 -2.54 4.92 -11.78
N LEU A 134 -3.18 5.45 -12.83
CA LEU A 134 -3.05 6.85 -13.22
C LEU A 134 -3.68 7.78 -12.17
N LEU A 135 -4.91 7.50 -11.73
CA LEU A 135 -5.57 8.28 -10.69
C LEU A 135 -4.76 8.25 -9.39
N GLN A 136 -4.24 7.08 -9.02
CA GLN A 136 -3.42 6.91 -7.82
C GLN A 136 -2.11 7.72 -7.91
N ALA A 137 -1.42 7.70 -9.06
CA ALA A 137 -0.23 8.52 -9.26
C ALA A 137 -0.54 10.02 -9.15
N LEU A 138 -1.65 10.47 -9.75
CA LEU A 138 -2.08 11.86 -9.73
C LEU A 138 -2.41 12.33 -8.31
N VAL A 139 -3.23 11.54 -7.59
CA VAL A 139 -3.57 11.80 -6.19
C VAL A 139 -2.31 11.81 -5.32
N ALA A 140 -1.40 10.86 -5.50
CA ALA A 140 -0.15 10.81 -4.75
C ALA A 140 0.70 12.07 -4.97
N VAL A 141 0.86 12.51 -6.22
CA VAL A 141 1.60 13.75 -6.55
C VAL A 141 0.96 14.97 -5.87
N VAL A 142 -0.37 15.11 -5.93
CA VAL A 142 -1.09 16.23 -5.30
C VAL A 142 -0.92 16.21 -3.79
N VAL A 143 -1.19 15.06 -3.14
CA VAL A 143 -1.12 14.93 -1.67
C VAL A 143 0.30 15.16 -1.17
N VAL A 144 1.30 14.54 -1.80
CA VAL A 144 2.71 14.72 -1.43
C VAL A 144 3.16 16.16 -1.70
N GLY A 145 2.75 16.76 -2.83
CA GLY A 145 3.07 18.14 -3.16
C GLY A 145 2.51 19.13 -2.14
N ILE A 146 1.24 19.00 -1.77
CA ILE A 146 0.60 19.81 -0.73
C ILE A 146 1.33 19.64 0.61
N ALA A 147 1.59 18.41 1.02
CA ALA A 147 2.25 18.15 2.29
C ALA A 147 3.71 18.64 2.30
N ALA A 148 4.42 18.60 1.16
CA ALA A 148 5.76 19.18 1.04
C ALA A 148 5.74 20.71 1.21
N VAL A 149 4.78 21.40 0.59
CA VAL A 149 4.67 22.87 0.65
C VAL A 149 4.16 23.35 2.02
N LEU A 150 3.07 22.76 2.53
CA LEU A 150 2.40 23.26 3.73
C LEU A 150 3.09 22.88 5.04
N LEU A 151 3.72 21.70 5.09
CA LEU A 151 4.23 21.13 6.34
C LEU A 151 5.75 21.14 6.41
N SER A 152 6.44 21.59 5.35
CA SER A 152 7.90 21.38 5.18
C SER A 152 8.29 19.93 5.55
N ALA A 153 7.40 18.99 5.21
CA ALA A 153 7.41 17.69 5.86
C ALA A 153 8.72 16.96 5.56
N SER A 154 9.46 16.62 6.61
CA SER A 154 10.63 15.77 6.47
C SER A 154 10.23 14.39 5.98
N ALA A 155 11.16 13.68 5.36
CA ALA A 155 10.97 12.31 4.93
C ALA A 155 10.36 11.44 6.07
N ALA A 156 10.88 11.59 7.30
CA ALA A 156 10.36 10.86 8.45
C ALA A 156 8.86 11.10 8.70
N THR A 157 8.36 12.33 8.52
CA THR A 157 6.94 12.66 8.72
C THR A 157 6.07 12.08 7.60
N MET A 158 6.54 12.16 6.35
CA MET A 158 5.88 11.54 5.20
C MET A 158 5.80 10.01 5.36
N GLY A 159 6.88 9.37 5.83
CA GLY A 159 6.90 7.92 6.06
C GLY A 159 5.90 7.47 7.13
N ARG A 160 5.73 8.26 8.21
CA ARG A 160 4.71 7.98 9.23
C ARG A 160 3.28 8.13 8.68
N ALA A 161 3.04 9.15 7.86
CA ALA A 161 1.73 9.37 7.24
C ALA A 161 1.37 8.21 6.29
N VAL A 162 2.31 7.76 5.46
CA VAL A 162 2.11 6.61 4.56
C VAL A 162 1.77 5.35 5.35
N ASN A 163 2.53 5.04 6.40
CA ASN A 163 2.28 3.87 7.24
C ASN A 163 0.88 3.93 7.89
N ALA A 164 0.49 5.09 8.44
CA ALA A 164 -0.84 5.25 9.01
C ALA A 164 -1.96 5.03 7.98
N ILE A 165 -1.82 5.59 6.77
CA ILE A 165 -2.78 5.37 5.68
C ILE A 165 -2.84 3.90 5.30
N GLU A 166 -1.70 3.23 5.18
CA GLU A 166 -1.60 1.82 4.82
C GLU A 166 -2.30 0.91 5.84
N ILE A 167 -2.04 1.09 7.13
CA ILE A 167 -2.73 0.35 8.21
C ILE A 167 -4.24 0.56 8.10
N VAL A 168 -4.70 1.81 7.98
CA VAL A 168 -6.14 2.12 7.90
C VAL A 168 -6.77 1.47 6.66
N SER A 169 -6.10 1.51 5.51
CA SER A 169 -6.58 0.88 4.28
C SER A 169 -6.72 -0.64 4.42
N TYR A 170 -5.72 -1.34 4.95
CA TYR A 170 -5.82 -2.79 5.18
C TYR A 170 -6.92 -3.13 6.19
N SER A 171 -7.03 -2.33 7.26
CA SER A 171 -8.10 -2.45 8.27
C SER A 171 -9.48 -2.44 7.63
N LEU A 172 -9.71 -1.44 6.76
CA LEU A 172 -10.99 -1.23 6.12
C LEU A 172 -11.34 -2.37 5.15
N ILE A 173 -10.35 -2.87 4.40
CA ILE A 173 -10.54 -4.02 3.50
C ILE A 173 -10.97 -5.25 4.29
N ILE A 174 -10.33 -5.53 5.43
CA ILE A 174 -10.70 -6.63 6.32
C ILE A 174 -12.14 -6.47 6.81
N VAL A 175 -12.53 -5.27 7.27
CA VAL A 175 -13.88 -5.00 7.77
C VAL A 175 -14.94 -5.20 6.68
N ILE A 176 -14.67 -4.72 5.46
CA ILE A 176 -15.57 -4.93 4.31
C ILE A 176 -15.66 -6.42 3.98
N GLY A 177 -14.53 -7.13 3.93
CA GLY A 177 -14.51 -8.57 3.70
C GLY A 177 -15.33 -9.36 4.72
N LEU A 178 -15.18 -9.04 6.01
CA LEU A 178 -15.99 -9.64 7.08
C LEU A 178 -17.48 -9.33 6.93
N ARG A 179 -17.84 -8.11 6.51
CA ARG A 179 -19.24 -7.76 6.27
C ARG A 179 -19.85 -8.55 5.11
N LEU A 180 -19.09 -8.83 4.05
CA LEU A 180 -19.56 -9.59 2.88
C LEU A 180 -19.68 -11.10 3.14
N LEU A 181 -19.01 -11.63 4.16
CA LEU A 181 -19.12 -13.04 4.56
C LEU A 181 -20.42 -13.36 5.33
N TRP A 182 -21.21 -12.35 5.71
CA TRP A 182 -22.43 -12.45 6.52
C TRP A 182 -23.59 -11.70 5.86
#